data_AF-A0A9X4EU68-F1
#
_entry.id   AF-A0A9X4EU68-F1
#
_cell.length_a   1.000
_cell.length_b   1.000
_cell.length_c   1.000
_cell.angle_alpha   90.00
_cell.angle_beta   90.00
_cell.angle_gamma   90.00
#
_symmetry.space_group_name_H-M   'P 1'
#
loop_
_entity.id
_entity.type
_entity.pdbx_description
1 polymer ?
#
loop_
_entity_poly.entity_id
_entity_poly.type
_entity_poly.pdbx_seq_one_letter_code
_entity_poly.pdbx_strand_id
1 'polypeptide(L)'
;MESFENKRAVLAKVPTKGKITAQQIQEKLEAEGKILSLRTVQRILKSLEKYGVESDTGKPIGWSREQGLDLGLTKMDLSTAITLNLAEKYLEQAFPPSLLRNLESHFNGARFYLRYENKTPQGLWPRKVYIHQKGMPLLPSKLDAETINVIYNA
;
A
#
# COMPACT_ATOMS: atom_id res chain seq x y z
N MET A 1 -10.90 16.37 -3.87
CA MET A 1 -10.38 16.10 -2.51
C MET A 1 -11.22 15.03 -1.80
N GLU A 2 -12.55 15.17 -1.81
CA GLU A 2 -13.52 14.27 -1.17
C GLU A 2 -13.49 12.81 -1.69
N SER A 3 -13.19 12.60 -2.97
CA SER A 3 -13.11 11.27 -3.59
C SER A 3 -12.10 10.32 -2.93
N PHE A 4 -10.95 10.85 -2.49
CA PHE A 4 -9.90 10.04 -1.87
C PHE A 4 -10.27 9.60 -0.45
N GLU A 5 -10.76 10.54 0.37
CA GLU A 5 -11.23 10.26 1.73
C GLU A 5 -12.40 9.27 1.74
N ASN A 6 -13.29 9.36 0.75
CA ASN A 6 -14.40 8.41 0.60
C ASN A 6 -13.90 7.02 0.19
N LYS A 7 -12.92 6.95 -0.73
CA LYS A 7 -12.29 5.68 -1.11
C LYS A 7 -11.59 5.01 0.08
N ARG A 8 -10.87 5.79 0.90
CA ARG A 8 -10.20 5.31 2.10
C ARG A 8 -11.19 4.83 3.16
N ALA A 9 -12.28 5.59 3.36
CA ALA A 9 -13.34 5.22 4.29
C ALA A 9 -14.01 3.89 3.89
N VAL A 10 -14.35 3.72 2.61
CA VAL A 10 -14.95 2.47 2.10
C VAL A 10 -13.99 1.31 2.28
N LEU A 11 -12.72 1.46 1.88
CA LEU A 11 -11.72 0.41 2.01
C LEU A 11 -11.52 -0.02 3.46
N ALA A 12 -11.49 0.93 4.40
CA ALA A 12 -11.33 0.64 5.82
C ALA A 12 -12.42 -0.28 6.39
N LYS A 13 -13.58 -0.38 5.73
CA LYS A 13 -14.67 -1.30 6.10
C LYS A 13 -14.59 -2.66 5.40
N VAL A 14 -13.74 -2.82 4.38
CA VAL A 14 -13.56 -4.10 3.68
C VAL A 14 -12.69 -5.03 4.53
N PRO A 15 -13.19 -6.21 4.93
CA PRO A 15 -12.47 -7.12 5.80
C PRO A 15 -11.37 -7.87 5.04
N THR A 16 -10.30 -8.21 5.76
CA THR A 16 -9.24 -9.13 5.29
C THR A 16 -9.58 -10.60 5.54
N LYS A 17 -10.57 -10.88 6.40
CA LYS A 17 -11.09 -12.23 6.68
C LYS A 17 -12.62 -12.16 6.69
N GLY A 18 -13.26 -13.01 5.90
CA GLY A 18 -14.72 -12.97 5.69
C GLY A 18 -15.14 -12.01 4.59
N LYS A 19 -16.45 -11.80 4.44
CA LYS A 19 -17.05 -10.98 3.37
C LYS A 19 -18.01 -9.95 3.97
N ILE A 20 -18.14 -8.80 3.31
CA ILE A 20 -19.11 -7.74 3.66
C ILE A 20 -19.87 -7.28 2.41
N THR A 21 -21.15 -6.94 2.53
CA THR A 21 -21.91 -6.41 1.39
C THR A 21 -21.73 -4.91 1.24
N ALA A 22 -21.96 -4.38 0.03
CA ALA A 22 -21.94 -2.93 -0.21
C ALA A 22 -22.96 -2.17 0.66
N GLN A 23 -24.10 -2.79 0.95
CA GLN A 23 -25.13 -2.23 1.83
C GLN A 23 -24.65 -2.16 3.29
N GLN A 24 -24.04 -3.22 3.82
CA GLN A 24 -23.46 -3.21 5.16
C GLN A 24 -22.33 -2.17 5.29
N ILE A 25 -21.54 -1.95 4.23
CA ILE A 25 -20.53 -0.89 4.22
C ILE A 25 -21.20 0.49 4.31
N GLN A 26 -22.26 0.73 3.53
CA GLN A 26 -23.00 1.99 3.57
C GLN A 26 -23.56 2.26 4.97
N GLU A 27 -24.26 1.29 5.56
CA GLU A 27 -24.86 1.42 6.90
C GLU A 27 -23.79 1.75 7.96
N LYS A 28 -22.62 1.10 7.90
CA LYS A 28 -21.49 1.41 8.79
C LYS A 28 -20.94 2.82 8.58
N LEU A 29 -20.88 3.31 7.34
CA LEU A 29 -20.40 4.65 7.03
C LEU A 29 -21.41 5.73 7.48
N GLU A 30 -22.70 5.48 7.30
CA GLU A 30 -23.76 6.36 7.77
C GLU A 30 -23.79 6.47 9.29
N ALA A 31 -23.59 5.36 10.01
CA ALA A 31 -23.45 5.35 11.47
C ALA A 31 -22.24 6.19 11.95
N GLU A 32 -21.22 6.37 11.12
CA GLU A 32 -20.05 7.21 11.37
C GLU A 32 -20.23 8.67 10.87
N GLY A 33 -21.45 9.03 10.43
CA GLY A 33 -21.77 10.37 9.92
C GLY A 33 -21.33 10.63 8.48
N LYS A 34 -20.85 9.62 7.74
CA LYS A 34 -20.50 9.72 6.31
C LYS A 34 -21.65 9.24 5.44
N ILE A 35 -22.41 10.19 4.90
CA ILE A 35 -23.54 9.91 4.02
C ILE A 35 -23.03 9.68 2.60
N LEU A 36 -22.98 8.41 2.18
CA LEU A 36 -22.69 8.02 0.80
C LEU A 36 -23.84 7.19 0.25
N SER A 37 -24.27 7.48 -0.98
CA SER A 37 -25.27 6.61 -1.63
C SER A 37 -24.72 5.20 -1.87
N LEU A 38 -25.60 4.19 -1.84
CA LEU A 38 -25.25 2.81 -2.18
C LEU A 38 -24.52 2.71 -3.54
N ARG A 39 -24.98 3.46 -4.54
CA ARG A 39 -24.34 3.52 -5.87
C ARG A 39 -22.91 4.06 -5.81
N THR A 40 -22.65 5.04 -4.94
CA THR A 40 -21.31 5.59 -4.72
C THR A 40 -20.40 4.54 -4.09
N VAL A 41 -20.87 3.83 -3.06
CA VAL A 41 -20.11 2.76 -2.39
C VAL A 41 -19.77 1.64 -3.37
N GLN A 42 -20.75 1.16 -4.15
CA GLN A 42 -20.53 0.15 -5.18
C GLN A 42 -19.52 0.58 -6.24
N ARG A 43 -19.60 1.83 -6.73
CA ARG A 43 -18.63 2.38 -7.70
C ARG A 43 -17.23 2.46 -7.10
N ILE A 44 -17.11 2.86 -5.84
CA ILE A 44 -15.83 2.92 -5.13
C ILE A 44 -15.24 1.52 -5.00
N LEU A 45 -16.02 0.54 -4.53
CA LEU A 45 -15.61 -0.86 -4.40
C LEU A 45 -15.12 -1.43 -5.74
N LYS A 46 -15.85 -1.21 -6.82
CA LYS A 46 -15.41 -1.59 -8.18
C LYS A 46 -14.10 -0.91 -8.57
N SER A 47 -13.93 0.36 -8.22
CA SER A 47 -12.66 1.07 -8.47
C SER A 47 -11.50 0.60 -7.58
N LEU A 48 -11.79 -0.14 -6.51
CA LEU A 48 -10.82 -0.75 -5.61
C LEU A 48 -10.40 -2.16 -6.08
N GLU A 49 -11.07 -2.76 -7.08
CA GLU A 49 -10.69 -4.09 -7.59
C GLU A 49 -9.28 -4.12 -8.14
N LYS A 50 -8.88 -3.08 -8.88
CA LYS A 50 -7.51 -2.89 -9.36
C LYS A 50 -6.45 -2.79 -8.25
N TYR A 51 -6.91 -2.72 -7.01
CA TYR A 51 -6.09 -2.58 -5.82
C TYR A 51 -6.16 -3.82 -4.93
N GLY A 52 -6.72 -4.96 -5.36
CA GLY A 52 -6.76 -6.20 -4.57
C GLY A 52 -7.97 -6.34 -3.65
N VAL A 53 -9.01 -5.53 -3.87
CA VAL A 53 -10.35 -5.80 -3.33
C VAL A 53 -11.05 -6.77 -4.30
N GLU A 54 -11.68 -7.81 -3.77
CA GLU A 54 -12.32 -8.84 -4.56
C GLU A 54 -13.83 -8.84 -4.34
N SER A 55 -14.58 -9.13 -5.41
CA SER A 55 -16.02 -9.32 -5.38
C SER A 55 -16.36 -10.81 -5.52
N ASP A 56 -17.36 -11.25 -4.78
CA ASP A 56 -17.92 -12.59 -4.86
C ASP A 56 -19.00 -12.68 -5.95
N THR A 57 -19.34 -13.91 -6.36
CA THR A 57 -20.44 -14.18 -7.31
C THR A 57 -21.80 -14.34 -6.62
N GLY A 58 -21.84 -14.30 -5.29
CA GLY A 58 -23.05 -14.43 -4.48
C GLY A 58 -24.05 -13.29 -4.65
N LYS A 59 -25.31 -13.56 -4.27
CA LYS A 59 -26.37 -12.55 -4.15
C LYS A 59 -26.85 -12.50 -2.69
N PRO A 60 -26.63 -11.39 -1.96
CA PRO A 60 -25.93 -10.16 -2.37
C PRO A 60 -24.40 -10.36 -2.53
N ILE A 61 -23.77 -9.51 -3.36
CA ILE A 61 -22.32 -9.54 -3.62
C ILE A 61 -21.55 -9.23 -2.33
N GLY A 62 -20.70 -10.16 -1.93
CA GLY A 62 -19.74 -9.99 -0.84
C GLY A 62 -18.43 -9.41 -1.35
N TRP A 63 -17.79 -8.58 -0.53
CA TRP A 63 -16.50 -7.95 -0.79
C TRP A 63 -15.49 -8.34 0.29
N SER A 64 -14.26 -8.63 -0.13
CA SER A 64 -13.12 -8.94 0.72
C SER A 64 -11.85 -8.31 0.14
N ARG A 65 -10.76 -8.29 0.92
CA ARG A 65 -9.44 -7.90 0.41
C ARG A 65 -8.36 -8.85 0.91
N GLU A 66 -7.26 -8.96 0.16
CA GLU A 66 -6.12 -9.78 0.57
C GLU A 66 -5.46 -9.27 1.86
N GLN A 67 -4.89 -10.20 2.65
CA GLN A 67 -4.06 -9.85 3.80
C GLN A 67 -2.76 -9.20 3.35
N GLY A 68 -2.30 -8.16 4.06
CA GLY A 68 -1.11 -7.39 3.69
C GLY A 68 -1.39 -6.30 2.65
N LEU A 69 -2.61 -6.24 2.11
CA LEU A 69 -3.10 -5.10 1.36
C LEU A 69 -3.47 -3.94 2.32
N ASP A 70 -2.44 -3.44 3.00
CA ASP A 70 -2.50 -2.12 3.59
C ASP A 70 -2.33 -1.16 2.42
N LEU A 71 -3.45 -0.86 1.73
CA LEU A 71 -3.47 0.25 0.80
C LEU A 71 -3.25 1.48 1.68
N GLY A 72 -1.97 1.83 1.85
CA GLY A 72 -1.51 3.10 2.33
C GLY A 72 -2.02 4.16 1.36
N LEU A 73 -3.34 4.41 1.42
CA LEU A 73 -4.03 5.58 0.92
C LEU A 73 -3.61 6.74 1.83
N THR A 74 -2.30 6.91 1.94
CA THR A 74 -1.63 8.13 2.31
C THR A 74 -1.73 9.01 1.08
N LYS A 75 -2.09 10.29 1.25
CA LYS A 75 -1.94 11.24 0.15
C LYS A 75 -0.45 11.26 -0.20
N MET A 76 -0.11 10.61 -1.31
CA MET A 76 1.26 10.48 -1.77
C MET A 76 1.38 11.28 -3.06
N ASP A 77 2.42 12.08 -3.15
CA ASP A 77 2.80 12.74 -4.39
C ASP A 77 3.86 11.91 -5.12
N LEU A 78 4.11 12.28 -6.37
CA LEU A 78 5.07 11.58 -7.21
C LEU A 78 6.49 11.55 -6.61
N SER A 79 6.94 12.67 -6.04
CA SER A 79 8.30 12.75 -5.49
C SER A 79 8.43 11.81 -4.29
N THR A 80 7.47 11.80 -3.37
CA THR A 80 7.49 10.92 -2.19
C THR A 80 7.46 9.46 -2.61
N ALA A 81 6.63 9.10 -3.60
CA ALA A 81 6.53 7.73 -4.07
C ALA A 81 7.85 7.24 -4.72
N ILE A 82 8.49 8.08 -5.54
CA ILE A 82 9.80 7.78 -6.13
C ILE A 82 10.85 7.62 -5.03
N THR A 83 10.91 8.56 -4.08
CA THR A 83 11.87 8.53 -2.98
C THR A 83 11.71 7.29 -2.12
N LEU A 84 10.49 6.94 -1.71
CA LEU A 84 10.22 5.75 -0.90
C LEU A 84 10.57 4.46 -1.64
N ASN A 85 10.29 4.38 -2.95
CA ASN A 85 10.64 3.18 -3.72
C ASN A 85 12.16 3.04 -3.93
N LEU A 86 12.87 4.15 -4.11
CA LEU A 86 14.34 4.15 -4.14
C LEU A 86 14.92 3.82 -2.76
N ALA A 87 14.36 4.40 -1.71
CA ALA A 87 14.75 4.13 -0.33
C ALA A 87 14.59 2.65 -0.03
N GLU A 88 13.44 2.02 -0.32
CA GLU A 88 13.26 0.58 -0.19
C GLU A 88 14.38 -0.22 -0.87
N LYS A 89 14.63 0.05 -2.16
CA LYS A 89 15.65 -0.65 -2.96
C LYS A 89 17.07 -0.56 -2.40
N TYR A 90 17.40 0.54 -1.71
CA TYR A 90 18.76 0.81 -1.25
C TYR A 90 18.93 0.69 0.27
N LEU A 91 17.86 0.70 1.05
CA LEU A 91 17.90 0.59 2.51
C LEU A 91 17.85 -0.86 3.01
N GLU A 92 17.48 -1.84 2.17
CA GLU A 92 17.48 -3.27 2.53
C GLU A 92 18.79 -3.73 3.20
N GLN A 93 19.92 -3.20 2.75
CA GLN A 93 21.25 -3.58 3.26
C GLN A 93 21.74 -2.71 4.43
N ALA A 94 21.09 -1.58 4.69
CA ALA A 94 21.50 -0.62 5.70
C ALA A 94 20.65 -0.70 6.97
N PHE A 95 19.40 -1.16 6.85
CA PHE A 95 18.42 -1.07 7.93
C PHE A 95 18.19 -2.40 8.65
N PRO A 96 17.87 -2.38 9.95
CA PRO A 96 17.42 -3.57 10.67
C PRO A 96 16.13 -4.12 10.01
N PRO A 97 15.98 -5.46 9.91
CA PRO A 97 14.75 -6.07 9.42
C PRO A 97 13.48 -5.59 10.15
N SER A 98 13.58 -5.29 11.45
CA SER A 98 12.46 -4.72 12.23
C SER A 98 12.02 -3.35 11.73
N LEU A 99 12.96 -2.48 11.37
CA LEU A 99 12.66 -1.15 10.86
C LEU A 99 12.05 -1.20 9.45
N LEU A 100 12.55 -2.10 8.60
CA LEU A 100 11.96 -2.33 7.27
C LEU A 100 10.50 -2.80 7.38
N ARG A 101 10.20 -3.73 8.30
CA ARG A 101 8.82 -4.17 8.57
C ARG A 101 7.90 -3.03 9.00
N ASN A 102 8.39 -2.08 9.79
CA ASN A 102 7.60 -0.92 10.21
C ASN A 102 7.30 0.04 9.05
N LEU A 103 8.17 0.11 8.05
CA LEU A 103 8.00 0.95 6.86
C LEU A 103 7.23 0.26 5.73
N GLU A 104 6.94 -1.04 5.85
CA GLU A 104 6.33 -1.86 4.80
C GLU A 104 5.02 -1.27 4.26
N SER A 105 4.16 -0.71 5.12
CA SER A 105 2.91 -0.04 4.69
C SER A 105 3.19 1.18 3.80
N HIS A 106 4.24 1.95 4.11
CA HIS A 106 4.65 3.11 3.33
C HIS A 106 5.24 2.70 1.98
N PHE A 107 6.06 1.65 1.96
CA PHE A 107 6.62 1.11 0.72
C PHE A 107 5.53 0.52 -0.18
N ASN A 108 4.56 -0.20 0.39
CA ASN A 108 3.37 -0.66 -0.32
C ASN A 108 2.59 0.50 -0.94
N GLY A 109 2.34 1.56 -0.17
CA GLY A 109 1.69 2.78 -0.67
C GLY A 109 2.44 3.43 -1.83
N ALA A 110 3.77 3.49 -1.78
CA ALA A 110 4.60 4.03 -2.85
C ALA A 110 4.59 3.18 -4.13
N ARG A 111 4.77 1.86 -4.00
CA ARG A 111 4.65 0.91 -5.12
C ARG A 111 3.29 1.02 -5.78
N PHE A 112 2.26 1.15 -4.96
CA PHE A 112 0.88 1.26 -5.38
C PHE A 112 0.62 2.55 -6.18
N TYR A 113 1.04 3.70 -5.65
CA TYR A 113 0.87 5.01 -6.29
C TYR A 113 1.54 5.02 -7.68
N LEU A 114 2.79 4.54 -7.76
CA LEU A 114 3.54 4.48 -9.02
C LEU A 114 2.95 3.49 -10.04
N ARG A 115 2.28 2.43 -9.58
CA ARG A 115 1.69 1.42 -10.47
C ARG A 115 0.32 1.83 -11.01
N TYR A 116 -0.53 2.43 -10.17
CA TYR A 116 -1.96 2.56 -10.48
C TYR A 116 -2.51 3.98 -10.51
N GLU A 117 -1.86 4.94 -9.86
CA GLU A 117 -2.33 6.33 -9.81
C GLU A 117 -1.53 7.23 -10.74
N ASN A 118 -0.22 7.02 -10.83
CA ASN A 118 0.62 7.77 -11.73
C ASN A 118 1.01 6.98 -12.98
N LYS A 119 0.55 7.46 -14.15
CA LYS A 119 0.94 6.92 -15.47
C LYS A 119 1.93 7.83 -16.21
N THR A 120 2.49 8.83 -15.53
CA THR A 120 3.47 9.71 -16.18
C THR A 120 4.81 8.99 -16.41
N PRO A 121 5.60 9.39 -17.42
CA PRO A 121 6.91 8.79 -17.69
C PRO A 121 7.89 8.87 -16.51
N GLN A 122 7.75 9.89 -15.65
CA GLN A 122 8.58 10.08 -14.46
C GLN A 122 8.33 9.00 -13.39
N GLY A 123 7.15 8.37 -13.38
CA GLY A 123 6.88 7.23 -12.49
C GLY A 123 7.81 6.03 -12.71
N LEU A 124 8.51 5.97 -13.86
CA LEU A 124 9.50 4.94 -14.18
C LEU A 124 10.90 5.24 -13.63
N TRP A 125 11.14 6.42 -13.05
CA TRP A 125 12.45 6.81 -12.53
C TRP A 125 13.06 5.79 -11.55
N PRO A 126 12.32 5.13 -10.64
CA PRO A 126 12.93 4.14 -9.75
C PRO A 126 13.61 2.97 -10.48
N ARG A 127 13.18 2.67 -11.71
CA ARG A 127 13.82 1.66 -12.59
C ARG A 127 15.02 2.19 -13.35
N LYS A 128 15.11 3.51 -13.53
CA LYS A 128 16.16 4.20 -14.30
C LYS A 128 17.29 4.73 -13.43
N VAL A 129 17.05 4.89 -12.13
CA VAL A 129 18.05 5.37 -11.18
C VAL A 129 18.91 4.20 -10.71
N TYR A 130 20.22 4.40 -10.80
CA TYR A 130 21.25 3.50 -10.33
C TYR A 130 22.25 4.28 -9.50
N ILE A 131 22.60 3.78 -8.31
CA ILE A 131 23.65 4.36 -7.48
C ILE A 131 24.99 3.86 -8.00
N HIS A 132 25.77 4.75 -8.60
CA HIS A 132 27.13 4.46 -9.00
C HIS A 132 28.05 4.54 -7.79
N GLN A 133 28.61 3.41 -7.36
CA GLN A 133 29.65 3.39 -6.33
C GLN A 133 30.97 3.89 -6.94
N LYS A 134 31.57 4.90 -6.31
CA LYS A 134 32.91 5.37 -6.67
C LYS A 134 33.94 4.50 -5.94
N GLY A 135 34.71 3.70 -6.67
CA GLY A 135 35.80 2.89 -6.12
C GLY A 135 35.59 1.38 -6.24
N MET A 136 36.45 0.61 -5.60
CA MET A 136 36.38 -0.86 -5.58
C MET A 136 35.24 -1.31 -4.63
N PRO A 137 34.24 -2.07 -5.11
CA PRO A 137 33.14 -2.51 -4.26
C PRO A 137 33.67 -3.48 -3.21
N LEU A 138 33.40 -3.17 -1.93
CA LEU A 138 33.67 -4.09 -0.84
C LEU A 138 32.66 -5.24 -0.91
N LEU A 139 33.15 -6.48 -0.76
CA LEU A 139 32.27 -7.63 -0.63
C LEU A 139 31.58 -7.56 0.74
N PRO A 140 30.24 -7.47 0.80
CA PRO A 140 29.54 -7.45 2.07
C PRO A 140 29.79 -8.77 2.81
N SER A 141 30.01 -8.69 4.12
CA SER A 141 30.10 -9.86 4.98
C SER A 141 28.76 -10.60 5.00
N LYS A 142 28.80 -11.93 4.91
CA LYS A 142 27.60 -12.77 5.03
C LYS A 142 27.19 -12.84 6.51
N LEU A 143 26.49 -11.82 6.97
CA LEU A 143 25.83 -11.81 8.27
C LEU A 143 24.38 -12.24 8.07
N ASP A 144 23.88 -13.11 8.94
CA ASP A 144 22.49 -13.53 8.95
C ASP A 144 21.59 -12.50 9.65
N ALA A 145 20.30 -12.51 9.30
CA ALA A 145 19.35 -11.52 9.79
C ALA A 145 19.14 -11.56 11.31
N GLU A 146 19.32 -12.72 11.96
CA GLU A 146 19.22 -12.83 13.42
C GLU A 146 20.36 -12.09 14.10
N THR A 147 21.61 -12.32 13.68
CA THR A 147 22.78 -11.59 14.19
C THR A 147 22.66 -10.08 14.01
N ILE A 148 22.19 -9.63 12.84
CA ILE A 148 21.97 -8.19 12.58
C ILE A 148 20.92 -7.61 13.54
N ASN A 149 19.81 -8.31 13.78
CA ASN A 149 18.78 -7.87 14.72
C ASN A 149 19.30 -7.80 16.16
N VAL A 150 20.18 -8.71 16.58
CA VAL A 150 20.79 -8.67 17.93
C VAL A 150 21.63 -7.40 18.10
N ILE A 151 22.45 -7.04 17.11
CA ILE A 151 23.30 -5.84 17.16
C ILE A 151 22.46 -4.56 17.26
N TYR A 152 21.36 -4.48 16.52
CA TYR A 152 20.52 -3.28 16.49
C TYR A 152 19.51 -3.15 17.63
N ASN A 153 19.26 -4.22 18.40
CA ASN A 153 18.36 -4.22 19.57
C ASN A 153 19.11 -4.21 20.92
N ALA A 154 20.44 -4.17 20.92
CA ALA A 154 21.28 -4.02 22.11
C ALA A 154 21.38 -2.56 22.54
#